data_AF-F0G9H3-F1
#
_entry.id   AF-F0G9H3-F1
#
_cell.length_a   1.000
_cell.length_b   1.000
_cell.length_c   1.000
_cell.angle_alpha   90.00
_cell.angle_beta   90.00
_cell.angle_gamma   90.00
#
_symmetry.space_group_name_H-M   'P 1'
#
loop_
_entity.id
_entity.type
_entity.pdbx_description
1 polymer ?
#
loop_
_entity_poly.entity_id
_entity_poly.type
_entity_poly.pdbx_seq_one_letter_code
_entity_poly.pdbx_strand_id
1 'polypeptide(L)'
;TPVERSDYPALAAALRSDAIDFDAEPCAVDNGAPWLVVRLTSADACVGLTPDPAALAAIVHRYGAHGLAAYGPHADGGPATFEIRCLMTGDAFGPVGEDPVTGSANAALAGMLTRQQRR
;
A
#
# COMPACT_ATOMS: atom_id res chain seq x y z
N THR A 1 0.43 -11.33 -6.45
CA THR A 1 -0.30 -12.33 -5.66
C THR A 1 -1.32 -11.64 -4.80
N PRO A 2 -2.61 -11.97 -4.92
CA PRO A 2 -3.64 -11.44 -4.02
C PRO A 2 -3.34 -11.69 -2.54
N VAL A 3 -3.71 -10.74 -1.68
CA VAL A 3 -3.76 -10.93 -0.23
C VAL A 3 -4.95 -11.82 0.12
N GLU A 4 -4.74 -12.80 0.98
CA GLU A 4 -5.81 -13.68 1.45
C GLU A 4 -6.87 -12.88 2.22
N ARG A 5 -8.16 -13.16 1.96
CA ARG A 5 -9.27 -12.45 2.64
C ARG A 5 -9.25 -12.61 4.16
N SER A 6 -8.72 -13.71 4.66
CA SER A 6 -8.47 -13.97 6.08
C SER A 6 -7.50 -12.97 6.73
N ASP A 7 -6.63 -12.34 5.93
CA ASP A 7 -5.65 -11.36 6.41
C ASP A 7 -6.15 -9.91 6.34
N TYR A 8 -7.33 -9.65 5.76
CA TYR A 8 -7.88 -8.28 5.65
C TYR A 8 -8.03 -7.57 7.00
N PRO A 9 -8.50 -8.24 8.08
CA PRO A 9 -8.52 -7.61 9.41
C PRO A 9 -7.13 -7.25 9.93
N ALA A 10 -6.12 -8.09 9.65
CA ALA A 10 -4.74 -7.82 10.03
C ALA A 10 -4.16 -6.63 9.25
N LEU A 11 -4.51 -6.51 7.96
CA LEU A 11 -4.12 -5.37 7.13
C LEU A 11 -4.75 -4.06 7.61
N ALA A 12 -6.05 -4.07 7.93
CA ALA A 12 -6.76 -2.93 8.50
C ALA A 12 -6.16 -2.50 9.86
N ALA A 13 -5.85 -3.48 10.73
CA ALA A 13 -5.20 -3.23 12.01
C ALA A 13 -3.78 -2.64 11.83
N ALA A 14 -3.00 -3.16 10.88
CA ALA A 14 -1.66 -2.66 10.56
C ALA A 14 -1.67 -1.21 10.07
N LEU A 15 -2.64 -0.85 9.23
CA LEU A 15 -2.81 0.53 8.75
C LEU A 15 -3.57 1.43 9.72
N ARG A 16 -4.14 0.86 10.80
CA ARG A 16 -5.05 1.54 11.73
C ARG A 16 -6.15 2.31 11.00
N SER A 17 -6.73 1.69 9.98
CA SER A 17 -7.67 2.33 9.07
C SER A 17 -8.80 1.40 8.67
N ASP A 18 -10.02 1.94 8.66
CA ASP A 18 -11.22 1.35 8.06
C ASP A 18 -11.44 1.82 6.61
N ALA A 19 -10.59 2.71 6.11
CA ALA A 19 -10.69 3.32 4.79
C ALA A 19 -10.05 2.48 3.67
N ILE A 20 -9.75 1.19 3.91
CA ILE A 20 -9.23 0.30 2.88
C ILE A 20 -10.36 -0.05 1.91
N ASP A 21 -10.10 0.16 0.62
CA ASP A 21 -11.00 -0.26 -0.45
C ASP A 21 -10.68 -1.71 -0.86
N PHE A 22 -11.38 -2.67 -0.24
CA PHE A 22 -11.23 -4.09 -0.56
C PHE A 22 -11.91 -4.52 -1.86
N ASP A 23 -12.69 -3.65 -2.51
CA ASP A 23 -13.18 -3.93 -3.88
C ASP A 23 -12.04 -3.86 -4.89
N ALA A 24 -10.94 -3.16 -4.56
CA ALA A 24 -9.67 -3.23 -5.26
C ALA A 24 -8.72 -4.19 -4.50
N GLU A 25 -8.70 -5.45 -4.93
CA GLU A 25 -7.98 -6.52 -4.25
C GLU A 25 -6.51 -6.15 -3.96
N PRO A 26 -6.11 -6.08 -2.67
CA PRO A 26 -4.72 -5.84 -2.30
C PRO A 26 -3.82 -6.95 -2.82
N CYS A 27 -2.63 -6.59 -3.32
CA CYS A 27 -1.74 -7.56 -3.94
C CYS A 27 -0.28 -7.34 -3.53
N ALA A 28 0.42 -8.44 -3.28
CA ALA A 28 1.88 -8.49 -3.34
C ALA A 28 2.33 -8.41 -4.81
N VAL A 29 3.22 -7.50 -5.13
CA VAL A 29 3.74 -7.26 -6.47
C VAL A 29 5.25 -7.17 -6.40
N ASP A 30 5.94 -7.90 -7.26
CA ASP A 30 7.39 -7.81 -7.41
C ASP A 30 7.72 -7.39 -8.85
N ASN A 31 8.38 -6.23 -8.96
CA ASN A 31 8.90 -5.69 -10.22
C ASN A 31 10.43 -5.53 -10.19
N GLY A 32 11.12 -6.31 -9.36
CA GLY A 32 12.51 -6.12 -8.96
C GLY A 32 12.64 -5.54 -7.55
N ALA A 33 11.57 -4.96 -7.01
CA ALA A 33 11.40 -4.65 -5.61
C ALA A 33 10.02 -5.16 -5.14
N PRO A 34 9.94 -5.96 -4.06
CA PRO A 34 8.67 -6.55 -3.63
C PRO A 34 7.88 -5.58 -2.74
N TRP A 35 6.65 -5.29 -3.15
CA TRP A 35 5.71 -4.37 -2.52
C TRP A 35 4.39 -5.05 -2.18
N LEU A 36 3.81 -4.70 -1.03
CA LEU A 36 2.40 -4.92 -0.77
C LEU A 36 1.61 -3.68 -1.22
N VAL A 37 0.74 -3.81 -2.22
CA VAL A 37 0.00 -2.67 -2.80
C VAL A 37 -1.44 -2.68 -2.30
N VAL A 38 -1.88 -1.58 -1.69
CA VAL A 38 -3.18 -1.48 -1.00
C VAL A 38 -3.89 -0.18 -1.37
N ARG A 39 -5.17 -0.28 -1.77
CA ARG A 39 -5.99 0.89 -2.09
C ARG A 39 -6.72 1.39 -0.85
N LEU A 40 -6.72 2.71 -0.64
CA LEU A 40 -7.63 3.40 0.26
C LEU A 40 -8.72 4.14 -0.51
N THR A 41 -9.77 4.52 0.18
CA THR A 41 -10.94 5.19 -0.40
C THR A 41 -10.65 6.59 -0.93
N SER A 42 -9.61 7.27 -0.45
CA SER A 42 -9.24 8.63 -0.91
C SER A 42 -7.77 8.96 -0.69
N ALA A 43 -7.30 10.01 -1.38
CA ALA A 43 -6.00 10.61 -1.14
C ALA A 43 -5.83 11.08 0.31
N ASP A 44 -6.85 11.70 0.91
CA ASP A 44 -6.81 12.16 2.30
C ASP A 44 -6.64 10.99 3.28
N ALA A 45 -7.29 9.85 3.01
CA ALA A 45 -7.12 8.63 3.79
C ALA A 45 -5.67 8.13 3.73
N CYS A 46 -5.01 8.23 2.56
CA CYS A 46 -3.60 7.87 2.42
C CYS A 46 -2.70 8.80 3.23
N VAL A 47 -2.84 10.11 3.05
CA VAL A 47 -2.04 11.11 3.78
C VAL A 47 -2.23 10.96 5.29
N GLY A 48 -3.46 10.69 5.74
CA GLY A 48 -3.81 10.53 7.15
C GLY A 48 -3.37 9.22 7.82
N LEU A 49 -2.75 8.27 7.09
CA LEU A 49 -2.33 6.99 7.66
C LEU A 49 -1.33 7.17 8.80
N THR A 50 -1.60 6.47 9.91
CA THR A 50 -0.70 6.33 11.06
C THR A 50 -0.51 4.84 11.39
N PRO A 51 0.29 4.12 10.57
CA PRO A 51 0.40 2.67 10.68
C PRO A 51 0.95 2.23 12.04
N ASP A 52 0.57 1.02 12.46
CA ASP A 52 1.27 0.32 13.53
C ASP A 52 2.58 -0.28 12.98
N PRO A 53 3.76 0.17 13.46
CA PRO A 53 5.06 -0.33 13.01
C PRO A 53 5.19 -1.85 12.97
N ALA A 54 4.78 -2.51 14.06
CA ALA A 54 5.03 -3.92 14.27
C ALA A 54 4.04 -4.76 13.46
N ALA A 55 2.76 -4.38 13.46
CA ALA A 55 1.75 -5.07 12.66
C ALA A 55 1.98 -4.87 11.15
N LEU A 56 2.45 -3.69 10.74
CA LEU A 56 2.83 -3.41 9.34
C LEU A 56 3.98 -4.31 8.90
N ALA A 57 5.06 -4.40 9.68
CA ALA A 57 6.17 -5.31 9.39
C ALA A 57 5.72 -6.77 9.30
N ALA A 58 4.86 -7.22 10.21
CA ALA A 58 4.36 -8.60 10.22
C ALA A 58 3.57 -8.94 8.94
N ILE A 59 2.65 -8.06 8.51
CA ILE A 59 1.86 -8.31 7.30
C ILE A 59 2.70 -8.17 6.02
N VAL A 60 3.58 -7.18 5.94
CA VAL A 60 4.47 -6.98 4.78
C VAL A 60 5.39 -8.19 4.58
N HIS A 61 6.05 -8.67 5.64
CA HIS A 61 6.94 -9.82 5.56
C HIS A 61 6.21 -11.14 5.24
N ARG A 62 4.97 -11.31 5.72
CA ARG A 62 4.13 -12.48 5.38
C ARG A 62 3.99 -12.67 3.87
N TYR A 63 3.93 -11.56 3.13
CA TYR A 63 3.78 -11.54 1.69
C TYR A 63 5.12 -11.38 0.94
N GLY A 64 6.25 -11.52 1.63
CA GLY A 64 7.59 -11.43 1.03
C GLY A 64 7.96 -10.04 0.50
N ALA A 65 7.28 -8.99 0.97
CA ALA A 65 7.54 -7.61 0.59
C ALA A 65 8.51 -6.93 1.58
N HIS A 66 9.08 -5.80 1.15
CA HIS A 66 9.94 -4.95 1.99
C HIS A 66 9.23 -3.67 2.46
N GLY A 67 8.08 -3.37 1.87
CA GLY A 67 7.27 -2.22 2.20
C GLY A 67 5.85 -2.35 1.65
N LEU A 68 5.02 -1.39 2.04
CA LEU A 68 3.64 -1.26 1.62
C LEU A 68 3.47 0.05 0.82
N ALA A 69 2.90 -0.06 -0.37
CA ALA A 69 2.46 1.06 -1.19
C ALA A 69 0.96 1.30 -0.97
N ALA A 70 0.62 2.27 -0.13
CA ALA A 70 -0.76 2.68 0.13
C ALA A 70 -1.13 3.77 -0.87
N TYR A 71 -2.18 3.57 -1.65
CA TYR A 71 -2.59 4.54 -2.67
C TYR A 71 -4.08 4.84 -2.61
N GLY A 72 -4.48 6.07 -2.94
CA GLY A 72 -5.85 6.54 -2.79
C GLY A 72 -6.21 7.54 -3.88
N PRO A 73 -7.41 7.48 -4.48
CA PRO A 73 -7.78 8.35 -5.58
C PRO A 73 -7.92 9.80 -5.10
N HIS A 74 -7.46 10.74 -5.91
CA HIS A 74 -7.91 12.13 -5.77
C HIS A 74 -9.32 12.30 -6.33
N ALA A 75 -10.01 13.34 -5.87
CA ALA A 75 -11.24 13.79 -6.52
C ALA A 75 -10.97 14.23 -7.97
N ASP A 76 -12.01 14.21 -8.80
CA ASP A 76 -11.94 14.65 -10.20
C ASP A 76 -11.39 16.09 -10.31
N GLY A 77 -10.44 16.29 -11.22
CA GLY A 77 -9.73 17.57 -11.36
C GLY A 77 -8.66 17.83 -10.30
N GLY A 78 -8.38 16.86 -9.42
CA GLY A 78 -7.28 16.89 -8.48
C GLY A 78 -5.89 16.88 -9.14
N PRO A 79 -4.82 17.06 -8.35
CA PRO A 79 -3.47 17.27 -8.87
C PRO A 79 -2.86 16.03 -9.54
N ALA A 80 -3.42 14.84 -9.28
CA ALA A 80 -2.99 13.56 -9.83
C ALA A 80 -4.17 12.57 -9.87
N THR A 81 -3.96 11.38 -10.46
CA THR A 81 -4.94 10.29 -10.38
C THR A 81 -4.99 9.68 -8.97
N PHE A 82 -3.81 9.47 -8.38
CA PHE A 82 -3.65 8.85 -7.07
C PHE A 82 -2.62 9.61 -6.25
N GLU A 83 -2.89 9.68 -4.95
CA GLU A 83 -1.89 9.84 -3.91
C GLU A 83 -1.26 8.48 -3.61
N ILE A 84 0.03 8.43 -3.27
CA ILE A 84 0.71 7.20 -2.89
C ILE A 84 1.72 7.45 -1.77
N ARG A 85 1.68 6.60 -0.74
CA ARG A 85 2.67 6.56 0.34
C ARG A 85 3.41 5.23 0.36
N CYS A 86 4.73 5.30 0.50
CA CYS A 86 5.61 4.14 0.48
C CYS A 86 6.15 3.90 1.89
N LEU A 87 5.47 2.99 2.60
CA LEU A 87 5.74 2.66 4.00
C LEU A 87 6.73 1.51 4.07
N MET A 88 7.96 1.79 4.49
CA MET A 88 9.05 0.83 4.57
C MET A 88 9.08 0.15 5.92
N THR A 89 9.41 -1.14 5.92
CA THR A 89 9.55 -1.94 7.13
C THR A 89 11.00 -2.41 7.28
N GLY A 90 11.54 -2.35 8.49
CA GLY A 90 12.88 -2.86 8.81
C GLY A 90 13.79 -1.82 9.48
N ASP A 91 14.81 -2.31 10.19
CA ASP A 91 15.65 -1.51 11.10
C ASP A 91 16.39 -0.34 10.43
N ALA A 92 16.66 -0.44 9.13
CA ALA A 92 17.34 0.60 8.36
C ALA A 92 16.49 1.87 8.16
N PHE A 93 15.17 1.77 8.36
CA PHE A 93 14.21 2.83 8.03
C PHE A 93 13.53 3.42 9.29
N GLY A 94 13.85 2.95 10.50
CA GLY A 94 13.16 3.33 11.73
C GLY A 94 11.82 2.59 11.92
N PRO A 95 11.03 2.91 12.95
CA PRO A 95 9.82 2.15 13.29
C PRO A 95 8.80 2.09 12.13
N VAL A 96 8.61 3.20 11.40
CA VAL A 96 8.04 3.21 10.05
C VAL A 96 8.82 4.26 9.29
N GLY A 97 9.71 3.85 8.39
CA GLY A 97 10.34 4.80 7.50
C GLY A 97 9.48 5.03 6.27
N GLU A 98 9.50 6.23 5.75
CA GLU A 98 8.83 6.58 4.51
C GLU A 98 9.88 6.97 3.49
N ASP A 99 9.82 6.36 2.31
CA ASP A 99 10.61 6.81 1.17
C ASP A 99 9.77 7.83 0.38
N PRO A 100 10.17 9.12 0.36
CA PRO A 100 9.36 10.17 -0.24
C PRO A 100 9.29 10.07 -1.77
N VAL A 101 10.17 9.29 -2.43
CA VAL A 101 10.17 9.16 -3.90
C VAL A 101 10.54 7.74 -4.32
N THR A 102 9.56 6.82 -4.31
CA THR A 102 9.79 5.43 -4.73
C THR A 102 9.25 5.13 -6.12
N GLY A 103 10.14 5.19 -7.12
CA GLY A 103 9.79 4.84 -8.51
C GLY A 103 9.32 3.39 -8.68
N SER A 104 9.87 2.45 -7.90
CA SER A 104 9.51 1.03 -7.98
C SER A 104 8.09 0.76 -7.46
N ALA A 105 7.65 1.45 -6.40
CA ALA A 105 6.28 1.34 -5.90
C ALA A 105 5.25 1.85 -6.91
N ASN A 106 5.52 3.00 -7.54
CA ASN A 106 4.69 3.55 -8.62
C ASN A 106 4.59 2.59 -9.81
N ALA A 107 5.71 1.98 -10.22
CA ALA A 107 5.73 0.98 -11.28
C ALA A 107 4.97 -0.30 -10.91
N ALA A 108 5.05 -0.73 -9.64
CA ALA A 108 4.30 -1.89 -9.12
C ALA A 108 2.79 -1.63 -9.17
N LEU A 109 2.35 -0.45 -8.72
CA LEU A 109 0.95 -0.01 -8.80
C LEU A 109 0.45 0.02 -10.24
N ALA A 110 1.17 0.67 -11.16
CA ALA A 110 0.77 0.76 -12.56
C ALA A 110 0.63 -0.63 -13.22
N GLY A 111 1.57 -1.54 -12.93
CA GLY A 111 1.51 -2.92 -13.40
C GLY A 111 0.35 -3.73 -12.79
N MET A 112 0.00 -3.47 -11.53
CA MET A 112 -1.16 -4.09 -10.88
C MET A 112 -2.47 -3.61 -11.51
N LEU A 113 -2.66 -2.30 -11.63
CA LEU A 113 -3.87 -1.69 -12.21
C LEU A 113 -4.10 -2.17 -13.64
N THR A 114 -3.04 -2.25 -14.44
CA THR A 114 -3.11 -2.79 -15.82
C THR A 114 -3.64 -4.23 -15.83
N ARG A 115 -3.14 -5.11 -14.96
CA ARG A 115 -3.60 -6.50 -14.87
C ARG A 115 -5.05 -6.61 -14.38
N GLN A 116 -5.46 -5.71 -13.49
CA GLN A 116 -6.83 -5.65 -12.98
C GLN A 116 -7.80 -4.92 -13.93
N GLN A 117 -7.31 -4.37 -15.05
CA GLN A 117 -8.08 -3.50 -15.97
C GLN A 117 -8.76 -2.34 -15.25
N ARG A 118 -8.04 -1.75 -14.28
CA ARG A 118 -8.50 -0.63 -13.47
C ARG A 118 -7.70 0.63 -13.77
N ARG A 119 -8.30 1.78 -13.47
CA ARG A 119 -7.63 3.08 -13.47
C ARG A 119 -7.63 3.67 -12.08
#